data_AF-A0A9E4K4U0-F1
#
_entry.id   AF-A0A9E4K4U0-F1
#
_cell.length_a   1.000
_cell.length_b   1.000
_cell.length_c   1.000
_cell.angle_alpha   90.00
_cell.angle_beta   90.00
_cell.angle_gamma   90.00
#
_symmetry.space_group_name_H-M   'P 1'
#
loop_
_entity.id
_entity.type
_entity.pdbx_description
1 polymer ?
#
loop_
_entity_poly.entity_id
_entity_poly.type
_entity_poly.pdbx_seq_one_letter_code
_entity_poly.pdbx_strand_id
1 'polypeptide(L)'
;MTIHDYLLKRPILTFLLLIVSALAFGFLTINIFRLLAANWDFIVTYGLVALREGALWQTFELILTGIVSMLFFLLFRFSEDILISWLGNRKIGRKKQS
;
A
#
# COMPACT_ATOMS: atom_id res chain seq x y z
N MET A 1 -22.48 8.11 -12.25
CA MET A 1 -21.56 8.82 -11.33
C MET A 1 -20.35 7.93 -11.15
N THR A 2 -19.24 8.25 -11.82
CA THR A 2 -17.99 7.48 -11.72
C THR A 2 -17.32 7.79 -10.38
N ILE A 3 -16.62 6.81 -9.79
CA ILE A 3 -15.95 6.93 -8.47
C ILE A 3 -15.00 8.14 -8.42
N HIS A 4 -14.37 8.46 -9.56
CA HIS A 4 -13.56 9.66 -9.76
C HIS A 4 -14.29 10.97 -9.41
N ASP A 5 -15.53 11.15 -9.86
CA ASP A 5 -16.30 12.38 -9.63
C ASP A 5 -16.72 12.56 -8.17
N TYR A 6 -16.89 11.46 -7.44
CA TYR A 6 -17.29 11.48 -6.04
C TYR A 6 -16.12 11.86 -5.13
N LEU A 7 -14.93 11.30 -5.38
CA LEU A 7 -13.69 11.61 -4.65
C LEU A 7 -13.19 13.04 -4.94
N LEU A 8 -13.32 13.52 -6.18
CA LEU A 8 -12.94 14.89 -6.55
C LEU A 8 -13.73 15.98 -5.78
N LYS A 9 -14.98 15.71 -5.38
CA LYS A 9 -15.80 16.65 -4.62
C LYS A 9 -15.40 16.76 -3.14
N ARG A 10 -14.61 15.82 -2.59
CA ARG A 10 -14.27 15.75 -1.17
C ARG A 10 -12.77 15.47 -0.96
N PRO A 11 -11.89 16.45 -1.21
CA PRO A 11 -10.43 16.26 -1.14
C PRO A 11 -9.94 15.78 0.25
N ILE A 12 -10.67 16.14 1.32
CA ILE A 12 -10.36 15.66 2.68
C ILE A 12 -10.56 14.15 2.80
N LEU A 13 -11.61 13.57 2.20
CA LEU A 13 -11.82 12.12 2.22
C LEU A 13 -10.73 11.41 1.42
N THR A 14 -10.35 11.94 0.26
CA THR A 14 -9.25 11.41 -0.55
C THR A 14 -7.91 11.45 0.20
N PHE A 15 -7.66 12.53 0.95
CA PHE A 15 -6.47 12.65 1.79
C PHE A 15 -6.46 11.64 2.94
N LEU A 16 -7.60 11.41 3.60
CA LEU A 16 -7.72 10.38 4.63
C LEU A 16 -7.51 8.97 4.05
N LEU A 17 -8.08 8.68 2.88
CA LEU A 17 -7.87 7.42 2.17
C LEU A 17 -6.39 7.20 1.81
N LEU A 18 -5.70 8.27 1.37
CA LEU A 18 -4.27 8.26 1.10
C LEU A 18 -3.47 7.88 2.35
N ILE A 19 -3.74 8.51 3.50
CA ILE A 19 -3.05 8.23 4.76
C ILE A 19 -3.29 6.78 5.20
N VAL A 20 -4.55 6.34 5.24
CA VAL A 20 -4.90 4.99 5.69
C VAL A 20 -4.25 3.94 4.78
N SER A 21 -4.29 4.14 3.47
CA SER A 21 -3.67 3.21 2.51
C SER A 21 -2.15 3.18 2.66
N ALA A 22 -1.50 4.33 2.86
CA ALA A 22 -0.06 4.42 3.08
C ALA A 22 0.37 3.72 4.37
N LEU A 23 -0.35 3.93 5.48
CA LEU A 23 -0.06 3.28 6.76
C LEU A 23 -0.28 1.76 6.67
N ALA A 24 -1.37 1.32 6.05
CA ALA A 24 -1.64 -0.11 5.85
C ALA A 24 -0.56 -0.77 4.99
N PHE A 25 -0.20 -0.16 3.85
CA PHE A 25 0.89 -0.65 2.99
C PHE A 25 2.23 -0.72 3.75
N GLY A 26 2.59 0.32 4.48
CA GLY A 26 3.83 0.36 5.26
C GLY A 26 3.87 -0.71 6.35
N PHE A 27 2.78 -0.85 7.11
CA PHE A 27 2.66 -1.87 8.15
C PHE A 27 2.79 -3.29 7.60
N LEU A 28 2.05 -3.60 6.53
CA LEU A 28 2.10 -4.91 5.87
C LEU A 28 3.50 -5.19 5.31
N THR A 29 4.13 -4.21 4.67
CA THR A 29 5.48 -4.35 4.12
C THR A 29 6.51 -4.66 5.20
N ILE A 30 6.49 -3.94 6.34
CA ILE A 30 7.37 -4.23 7.47
C ILE A 30 7.12 -5.64 8.01
N ASN A 31 5.85 -6.03 8.16
CA ASN A 31 5.48 -7.35 8.65
C ASN A 31 5.99 -8.47 7.72
N ILE A 32 5.83 -8.29 6.40
CA ILE A 32 6.33 -9.23 5.39
C ILE A 32 7.84 -9.41 5.52
N PHE A 33 8.62 -8.32 5.55
CA PHE A 33 10.08 -8.44 5.64
C PHE A 33 10.55 -9.10 6.93
N ARG A 34 9.91 -8.78 8.07
CA ARG A 34 10.24 -9.42 9.36
C ARG A 34 9.96 -10.92 9.36
N LEU A 35 8.79 -11.33 8.89
CA LEU A 35 8.38 -12.73 8.85
C LEU A 35 9.16 -13.51 7.79
N LEU A 36 9.45 -12.91 6.64
CA LEU A 36 10.26 -13.53 5.60
C LEU A 36 11.68 -13.79 6.09
N ALA A 37 12.30 -12.82 6.78
CA ALA A 37 13.62 -12.99 7.36
C ALA A 37 13.64 -14.13 8.42
N ALA A 38 12.64 -14.16 9.30
CA ALA A 38 12.52 -15.20 10.32
C ALA A 38 12.28 -16.59 9.71
N ASN A 39 11.40 -16.70 8.70
CA ASN A 39 11.12 -17.95 8.03
C ASN A 39 12.33 -18.45 7.23
N TRP A 40 13.07 -17.53 6.61
CA TRP A 40 14.31 -17.86 5.91
C TRP A 40 15.38 -18.39 6.87
N ASP A 41 15.58 -17.73 8.00
CA ASP A 41 16.49 -18.18 9.05
C ASP A 41 16.11 -19.57 9.59
N PHE A 42 14.81 -19.82 9.76
CA PHE A 42 14.28 -21.14 10.15
C PHE A 42 14.58 -22.23 9.12
N ILE A 43 14.39 -21.96 7.82
CA ILE A 43 14.70 -22.89 6.74
C ILE A 43 16.21 -23.17 6.68
N VAL A 44 17.05 -22.14 6.79
CA VAL A 44 18.52 -22.30 6.76
C VAL A 44 19.01 -23.11 7.97
N THR A 45 18.42 -22.89 9.14
CA THR A 45 18.85 -23.54 10.38
C THR A 45 18.39 -25.00 10.46
N TYR A 46 17.17 -25.31 10.05
CA TYR A 46 16.55 -26.63 10.28
C TYR A 46 16.24 -27.44 9.00
N GLY A 47 16.46 -26.87 7.81
CA GLY A 47 16.37 -27.56 6.53
C GLY A 47 15.01 -28.22 6.27
N LEU A 48 15.03 -29.52 5.96
CA LEU A 48 13.81 -30.30 5.66
C LEU A 48 12.81 -30.35 6.82
N VAL A 49 13.28 -30.25 8.07
CA VAL A 49 12.42 -30.21 9.25
C VAL A 49 11.56 -28.94 9.20
N ALA A 50 12.16 -27.78 8.92
CA ALA A 50 11.42 -26.52 8.80
C ALA A 50 10.31 -26.56 7.74
N LEU A 51 10.58 -27.19 6.58
CA LEU A 51 9.58 -27.33 5.52
C LEU A 51 8.38 -28.17 5.97
N ARG A 52 8.62 -29.25 6.73
CA ARG A 52 7.55 -30.10 7.28
C ARG A 52 6.74 -29.37 8.35
N GLU A 53 7.39 -28.54 9.16
CA GLU A 53 6.75 -27.73 10.21
C GLU A 53 5.99 -26.50 9.68
N GLY A 54 5.92 -26.32 8.35
CA GLY A 54 5.05 -25.32 7.73
C GLY A 54 5.74 -24.09 7.17
N ALA A 55 7.08 -24.06 7.07
CA ALA A 55 7.80 -22.92 6.48
C ALA A 55 7.36 -22.61 5.02
N LEU A 56 6.94 -23.63 4.26
CA LEU A 56 6.35 -23.44 2.92
C LEU A 56 5.00 -22.73 3.00
N TRP A 57 4.15 -23.11 3.94
CA TRP A 57 2.85 -22.50 4.14
C TRP A 57 2.99 -21.04 4.58
N GLN A 58 3.91 -20.77 5.51
CA GLN A 58 4.22 -19.40 5.92
C GLN A 58 4.72 -18.53 4.76
N THR A 59 5.54 -19.09 3.87
CA THR A 59 5.98 -18.37 2.65
C THR A 59 4.81 -18.04 1.75
N PHE A 60 3.86 -18.96 1.59
CA PHE A 60 2.64 -18.72 0.81
C PHE A 60 1.76 -17.63 1.41
N GLU A 61 1.55 -17.62 2.72
CA GLU A 61 0.83 -16.55 3.43
C GLU A 61 1.52 -15.19 3.26
N LEU A 62 2.85 -15.15 3.26
CA LEU A 62 3.62 -13.94 3.00
C LEU A 62 3.42 -13.41 1.57
N ILE A 63 3.35 -14.30 0.57
CA ILE A 63 3.03 -13.93 -0.81
C ILE A 63 1.64 -13.31 -0.89
N LEU A 64 0.63 -13.94 -0.28
CA LEU A 64 -0.73 -13.41 -0.23
C LEU A 64 -0.79 -12.04 0.46
N THR A 65 -0.09 -11.91 1.58
CA THR A 65 0.03 -10.63 2.30
C THR A 65 0.70 -9.56 1.44
N GLY A 66 1.71 -9.95 0.64
CA GLY A 66 2.35 -9.07 -0.35
C GLY A 66 1.40 -8.59 -1.44
N ILE A 67 0.56 -9.47 -1.97
CA ILE A 67 -0.49 -9.11 -2.94
C ILE A 67 -1.47 -8.10 -2.32
N VAL A 68 -1.94 -8.35 -1.09
CA VAL A 68 -2.81 -7.42 -0.37
C VAL A 68 -2.12 -6.08 -0.11
N SER A 69 -0.85 -6.10 0.27
CA SER A 69 -0.03 -4.89 0.45
C SER A 69 0.00 -4.06 -0.85
N MET A 70 0.21 -4.71 -2.00
CA MET A 70 0.20 -4.04 -3.30
C MET A 70 -1.16 -3.41 -3.66
N LEU A 71 -2.28 -3.98 -3.23
CA LEU A 71 -3.59 -3.33 -3.41
C LEU A 71 -3.66 -2.00 -2.64
N PHE A 72 -3.14 -1.94 -1.41
CA PHE A 72 -3.05 -0.69 -0.66
C PHE A 72 -2.08 0.31 -1.30
N PHE A 73 -0.97 -0.16 -1.87
CA PHE A 73 -0.07 0.70 -2.64
C PHE A 73 -0.78 1.34 -3.85
N LEU A 74 -1.57 0.57 -4.60
CA LEU A 74 -2.34 1.12 -5.73
C LEU A 74 -3.39 2.13 -5.27
N LEU A 75 -4.09 1.87 -4.15
CA LEU A 75 -5.05 2.82 -3.57
C LEU A 75 -4.38 4.11 -3.10
N PHE A 76 -3.20 4.00 -2.48
CA PHE A 76 -2.37 5.14 -2.12
C PHE A 76 -2.01 5.96 -3.36
N ARG A 77 -1.47 5.32 -4.40
CA ARG A 77 -1.04 6.00 -5.63
C ARG A 77 -2.20 6.68 -6.37
N PHE A 78 -3.34 5.98 -6.44
CA PHE A 78 -4.56 6.52 -7.02
C PHE A 78 -5.06 7.75 -6.27
N SER A 79 -5.06 7.72 -4.94
CA SER A 79 -5.47 8.84 -4.10
C SER A 79 -4.50 10.03 -4.23
N GLU A 80 -3.21 9.75 -4.38
CA GLU A 80 -2.15 10.73 -4.60
C GLU A 80 -2.39 11.47 -5.92
N ASP A 81 -2.62 10.75 -7.01
CA ASP A 81 -2.86 11.33 -8.34
C ASP A 81 -4.07 12.27 -8.34
N ILE A 82 -5.18 11.87 -7.69
CA ILE A 82 -6.37 12.72 -7.56
C ILE A 82 -6.06 13.99 -6.78
N LEU A 83 -5.33 13.88 -5.66
CA LEU A 83 -5.03 15.03 -4.81
C LEU A 83 -4.04 16.00 -5.46
N ILE A 84 -3.04 15.48 -6.17
CA ILE A 84 -2.10 16.27 -6.97
C ILE A 84 -2.83 16.98 -8.11
N SER A 85 -3.72 16.29 -8.83
CA SER A 85 -4.53 16.90 -9.89
C SER A 85 -5.42 18.03 -9.34
N TRP A 86 -6.08 17.80 -8.21
CA TRP A 86 -6.88 18.81 -7.52
C TRP A 86 -6.05 20.02 -7.09
N LEU A 87 -4.84 19.81 -6.56
CA LEU A 87 -3.93 20.89 -6.14
C LEU A 87 -3.37 21.64 -7.35
N GLY A 88 -3.08 20.93 -8.45
CA GLY A 88 -2.61 21.48 -9.72
C GLY A 88 -3.65 22.38 -10.38
N ASN A 89 -4.92 21.96 -10.40
CA ASN A 89 -6.03 22.78 -10.89
C ASN A 89 -6.22 24.09 -10.08
N ARG A 90 -5.77 24.15 -8.82
CA ARG A 90 -5.75 25.41 -8.05
C ARG A 90 -4.56 26.31 -8.38
N LYS A 91 -3.46 25.79 -8.95
CA LYS A 91 -2.23 26.56 -9.23
C LYS A 91 -2.25 27.32 -10.56
N ILE A 92 -3.28 27.17 -11.40
CA ILE A 92 -3.49 27.96 -12.64
C ILE A 92 -4.67 28.93 -12.46
N GLY A 93 -4.73 29.61 -11.32
CA GLY A 93 -5.72 30.66 -11.02
C GLY A 93 -5.12 31.97 -10.49
N ARG A 94 -3.78 32.05 -10.38
CA ARG A 94 -3.06 33.23 -9.85
C ARG A 94 -2.04 33.81 -10.84
N LYS A 95 -2.45 34.00 -12.09
CA LYS A 95 -1.87 35.01 -13.00
C LYS A 95 -2.96 35.60 -13.89
N LYS A 96 -3.80 36.46 -13.32
CA LYS A 96 -4.49 37.51 -14.07
C LYS A 96 -4.81 38.70 -13.16
N GLN A 97 -3.77 39.44 -12.78
CA GLN A 97 -3.90 40.85 -12.40
C GLN A 97 -2.50 41.47 -12.27
N SER A 98 -2.00 42.04 -13.37
CA SER A 98 -1.41 43.37 -13.43
C SER A 98 -1.36 43.81 -14.88
#